data_AF-A0A267EJ73-F1
#
_entry.id   AF-A0A267EJ73-F1
#
_cell.length_a   1.000
_cell.length_b   1.000
_cell.length_c   1.000
_cell.angle_alpha   90.00
_cell.angle_beta   90.00
_cell.angle_gamma   90.00
#
_symmetry.space_group_name_H-M   'P 1'
#
loop_
_entity.id
_entity.type
_entity.pdbx_description
1 polymer ?
#
loop_
_entity_poly.entity_id
_entity_poly.type
_entity_poly.pdbx_seq_one_letter_code
_entity_poly.pdbx_strand_id
1 'polypeptide(L)' 'AAHYLRIRIVHVPSKPDGRVDVAAMRSAINKNTCMLVGSTPSYSHGIIDPIGEIAKVSYACWER' A
#
# COMPACT_ATOMS: atom_id res chain seq x y z
N ALA A 1 10.18 -11.61 2.73
CA ALA A 1 10.69 -10.93 1.51
C ALA A 1 11.64 -9.77 1.85
N ALA A 2 11.16 -8.70 2.48
CA ALA A 2 11.93 -7.47 2.66
C ALA A 2 13.25 -7.64 3.43
N HIS A 3 13.31 -8.53 4.42
CA HIS A 3 14.54 -8.85 5.16
C HIS A 3 15.65 -9.38 4.23
N TYR A 4 15.33 -10.30 3.31
CA TYR A 4 16.30 -10.84 2.36
C TYR A 4 16.79 -9.80 1.36
N LEU A 5 15.89 -8.93 0.91
CA LEU A 5 16.18 -7.88 -0.08
C LEU A 5 16.71 -6.58 0.55
N ARG A 6 16.87 -6.54 1.88
CA ARG A 6 17.24 -5.33 2.65
C ARG A 6 16.34 -4.13 2.36
N ILE A 7 15.04 -4.38 2.17
CA ILE A 7 14.02 -3.35 1.94
C ILE A 7 13.35 -3.02 3.28
N ARG A 8 13.08 -1.74 3.53
CA ARG A 8 12.28 -1.30 4.68
C ARG A 8 10.78 -1.47 4.38
N ILE A 9 10.07 -2.21 5.22
CA ILE A 9 8.60 -2.29 5.16
C ILE A 9 8.01 -1.13 5.97
N VAL A 10 7.08 -0.41 5.36
CA VAL A 10 6.22 0.56 6.05
C VAL A 10 4.80 -0.01 6.05
N HIS A 11 4.29 -0.36 7.23
CA HIS A 11 2.92 -0.85 7.38
C HIS A 11 1.97 0.34 7.47
N VAL A 12 0.99 0.38 6.58
CA VAL A 12 -0.06 1.40 6.54
C VAL A 12 -1.26 0.89 7.34
N PRO A 13 -1.94 1.74 8.14
CA PRO A 13 -3.14 1.32 8.86
C PRO A 13 -4.29 0.96 7.92
N SER A 14 -5.13 0.04 8.37
CA SER A 14 -6.43 -0.24 7.77
C SER A 14 -7.51 0.66 8.38
N LYS A 15 -8.55 0.92 7.59
CA LYS A 15 -9.79 1.56 8.03
C LYS A 15 -10.62 0.59 8.90
N PRO A 16 -11.65 1.09 9.62
CA PRO A 16 -12.55 0.24 10.41
C PRO A 16 -13.27 -0.85 9.61
N ASP A 17 -13.43 -0.66 8.31
CA ASP A 17 -14.00 -1.64 7.37
C ASP A 17 -12.98 -2.72 6.93
N GLY A 18 -11.76 -2.68 7.47
CA GLY A 18 -10.67 -3.62 7.20
C GLY A 18 -9.89 -3.37 5.91
N ARG A 19 -10.29 -2.40 5.08
CA ARG A 19 -9.57 -2.03 3.85
C ARG A 19 -8.39 -1.13 4.16
N VAL A 20 -7.37 -1.12 3.31
CA VAL A 20 -6.24 -0.20 3.49
C VAL A 20 -6.68 1.27 3.42
N ASP A 21 -6.08 2.10 4.27
CA ASP A 21 -6.25 3.55 4.17
C ASP A 21 -5.34 4.13 3.08
N VAL A 22 -5.93 4.42 1.92
CA VAL A 22 -5.24 4.99 0.76
C VAL A 22 -4.65 6.38 1.05
N ALA A 23 -5.27 7.18 1.92
CA ALA A 23 -4.75 8.51 2.27
C ALA A 23 -3.50 8.40 3.15
N ALA A 24 -3.52 7.48 4.12
CA ALA A 24 -2.35 7.15 4.92
C ALA A 24 -1.24 6.53 4.05
N MET A 25 -1.59 5.66 3.10
CA MET A 25 -0.64 5.07 2.15
C MET A 25 0.05 6.16 1.32
N ARG A 26 -0.72 7.10 0.75
CA ARG A 26 -0.17 8.22 -0.02
C ARG A 26 0.81 9.06 0.80
N SER A 27 0.51 9.29 2.07
CA SER A 27 1.36 10.08 2.98
C SER A 27 2.65 9.35 3.36
N ALA A 28 2.69 8.02 3.30
CA ALA A 28 3.88 7.22 3.57
C ALA A 28 4.85 7.12 2.38
N ILE A 29 4.40 7.47 1.17
CA ILE A 29 5.24 7.44 -0.03
C ILE A 29 6.31 8.53 0.03
N ASN A 30 7.54 8.16 -0.29
CA ASN A 30 8.67 9.08 -0.42
C ASN A 30 9.55 8.64 -1.60
N LYS A 31 10.61 9.41 -1.88
CA LYS A 31 11.55 9.15 -2.99
C LYS A 31 12.25 7.77 -2.96
N ASN A 32 12.26 7.09 -1.81
CA ASN A 32 12.85 5.76 -1.65
C ASN A 32 11.80 4.63 -1.76
N THR A 33 10.52 4.95 -1.97
CA THR A 33 9.47 3.94 -2.10
C THR A 33 9.56 3.28 -3.47
N CYS A 34 9.83 1.97 -3.50
CA CYS A 34 9.99 1.20 -4.73
C CYS A 34 8.81 0.29 -5.08
N MET A 35 7.87 0.07 -4.16
CA MET A 35 6.72 -0.82 -4.36
C MET A 35 5.56 -0.46 -3.44
N LEU A 36 4.34 -0.57 -3.95
CA LEU A 36 3.09 -0.56 -3.17
C LEU A 36 2.44 -1.94 -3.26
N VAL A 37 1.76 -2.34 -2.18
CA VAL A 37 1.11 -3.65 -2.07
C VAL A 37 -0.33 -3.46 -1.60
N GLY A 38 -1.25 -4.16 -2.25
CA GLY A 38 -2.65 -4.31 -1.83
C GLY A 38 -3.08 -5.77 -2.04
N SER A 39 -4.00 -6.25 -1.21
CA SER A 39 -4.42 -7.66 -1.23
C SER A 39 -5.80 -7.82 -1.90
N THR A 40 -5.95 -8.87 -2.72
CA THR A 40 -7.21 -9.21 -3.38
C THR A 40 -7.45 -10.72 -3.42
N PRO A 41 -8.06 -11.31 -2.38
CA PRO A 41 -8.38 -10.74 -1.07
C PRO A 41 -7.21 -10.84 -0.06
N SER A 42 -7.36 -10.21 1.10
CA SER A 42 -6.50 -10.42 2.26
C SER A 42 -6.72 -11.80 2.88
N TYR A 43 -5.64 -12.46 3.30
CA TYR A 43 -5.72 -13.79 3.95
C TYR A 43 -6.49 -13.74 5.28
N SER A 44 -6.24 -12.73 6.12
CA SER A 44 -6.78 -12.65 7.48
C SER A 44 -8.29 -12.41 7.54
N HIS A 45 -8.83 -11.59 6.64
CA HIS A 45 -10.21 -11.12 6.72
C HIS A 45 -11.02 -11.37 5.45
N GLY A 46 -10.40 -11.85 4.36
CA GLY A 46 -11.08 -12.03 3.08
C GLY A 46 -11.50 -10.71 2.40
N ILE A 47 -11.03 -9.57 2.90
CA ILE A 47 -11.39 -8.24 2.41
C ILE A 47 -10.49 -7.85 1.23
N ILE A 48 -11.09 -7.26 0.20
CA ILE A 48 -10.42 -6.74 -0.99
C ILE A 48 -10.05 -5.27 -0.77
N ASP A 49 -8.77 -4.94 -0.97
CA ASP A 49 -8.30 -3.57 -0.96
C ASP A 49 -8.73 -2.81 -2.23
N PRO A 50 -8.87 -1.47 -2.17
CA PRO A 50 -9.20 -0.62 -3.32
C PRO A 50 -8.01 -0.49 -4.30
N ILE A 51 -7.71 -1.55 -5.06
CA ILE A 51 -6.57 -1.60 -6.00
C ILE A 51 -6.59 -0.47 -7.03
N GLY A 52 -7.77 -0.10 -7.54
CA GLY A 52 -7.90 0.99 -8.50
C GLY A 52 -7.47 2.35 -7.93
N GLU A 53 -7.71 2.59 -6.64
CA GLU A 53 -7.26 3.81 -5.96
C GLU A 53 -5.76 3.77 -5.66
N ILE A 54 -5.24 2.61 -5.23
CA ILE A 54 -3.80 2.40 -4.99
C ILE A 54 -3.01 2.63 -6.29
N ALA A 55 -3.50 2.12 -7.41
CA ALA A 55 -2.87 2.32 -8.72
C ALA A 55 -2.83 3.81 -9.11
N LYS A 56 -3.93 4.55 -8.90
CA LYS A 56 -3.99 6.00 -9.13
C LYS A 56 -2.98 6.75 -8.26
N VAL A 57 -2.86 6.40 -6.98
CA VAL A 57 -1.87 7.01 -6.07
C VAL A 57 -0.45 6.72 -6.53
N SER A 58 -0.17 5.47 -6.92
CA SER A 58 1.13 5.06 -7.44
C SER A 58 1.53 5.92 -8.64
N TYR A 59 0.64 6.01 -9.64
CA TYR A 59 0.87 6.79 -10.85
C TYR A 59 1.11 8.27 -10.54
N ALA A 60 0.25 8.87 -9.71
CA ALA A 60 0.33 10.29 -9.35
C ALA A 60 1.56 10.68 -8.50
N CYS A 61 2.19 9.71 -7.82
CA CYS A 61 3.41 9.96 -7.04
C CYS A 61 4.68 9.66 -7.83
N TRP A 62 4.62 8.77 -8.81
CA TRP A 62 5.75 8.43 -9.67
C TRP A 62 6.09 9.51 -10.70
N GLU A 63 5.08 10.22 -11.22
CA GLU A 63 5.29 11.34 -12.16
C GLU A 63 5.89 12.60 -11.52
N ARG A 64 6.15 12.60 -10.21
CA ARG A 64 6.73 13.74 -9.48
C ARG A 64 8.22 13.56 -9.26
#